data_AF-A0A844C7G9-F1
#
_entry.id   AF-A0A844C7G9-F1
#
_cell.length_a   1.000
_cell.length_b   1.000
_cell.length_c   1.000
_cell.angle_alpha   90.00
_cell.angle_beta   90.00
_cell.angle_gamma   90.00
#
_symmetry.space_group_name_H-M   'P 1'
#
loop_
_entity.id
_entity.type
_entity.pdbx_description
1 polymer ?
#
loop_
_entity_poly.entity_id
_entity_poly.type
_entity_poly.pdbx_seq_one_letter_code
_entity_poly.pdbx_strand_id
1 'polypeptide(L)'
;MRQIRVIFLSLLLASGLVLAVSYFEETTTELPGAILAKERKNEPQNTEVIQGFPEAIEGVWQYTNIDGSVQTLTLFGNQLTVHTEETGRVYYDNIVTHIQKDSTLLASPSKEQTYSFSWDINEFIRRYGEGNLSANPQAFVLSYNQDSDQLSASSTIQYQRNKGAEKTWRIMQKLKETLPMNDLQLAKIDQDVLLDLWDASQQKNLDGVELTNYLYKGIQAQYPELDLISLNDLEAYQLLVSDLMKASDLSFVEINEAGAKEIFTRYQALSDEANDHPELNVIETLLAEIKEWRETYQRVKFNQENEEVVITE
;
A
#
# COMPACT_ATOMS: atom_id res chain seq x y z
N MET A 1 -36.38 11.25 -17.37
CA MET A 1 -36.39 12.62 -16.79
C MET A 1 -36.72 12.55 -15.30
N ARG A 2 -35.69 12.46 -14.46
CA ARG A 2 -35.66 12.84 -13.04
C ARG A 2 -34.18 12.94 -12.65
N GLN A 3 -33.87 13.95 -11.86
CA GLN A 3 -32.58 14.65 -11.77
C GLN A 3 -31.51 13.84 -11.01
N ILE A 4 -30.34 13.66 -11.63
CA ILE A 4 -29.10 13.28 -10.96
C ILE A 4 -28.54 14.54 -10.30
N ARG A 5 -28.56 14.60 -8.96
CA ARG A 5 -27.76 15.58 -8.23
C ARG A 5 -26.35 15.02 -8.13
N VAL A 6 -25.48 15.69 -8.87
CA VAL A 6 -24.05 15.48 -8.95
C VAL A 6 -23.42 15.75 -7.58
N ILE A 7 -22.67 14.80 -7.03
CA ILE A 7 -21.74 15.06 -5.93
C ILE A 7 -20.45 15.63 -6.57
N PHE A 8 -20.52 16.92 -6.90
CA PHE A 8 -19.36 17.78 -7.14
C PHE A 8 -19.06 18.44 -5.79
N LEU A 9 -18.11 17.92 -5.00
CA LEU A 9 -17.59 18.67 -3.86
C LEU A 9 -16.21 18.20 -3.37
N SER A 10 -15.20 18.39 -4.21
CA SER A 10 -13.80 18.61 -3.78
C SER A 10 -12.96 19.13 -4.94
N LEU A 11 -13.51 20.09 -5.69
CA LEU A 11 -12.76 20.91 -6.64
C LEU A 11 -13.20 22.36 -6.47
N LEU A 12 -12.22 23.26 -6.35
CA LEU A 12 -12.27 24.71 -6.08
C LEU A 12 -12.34 25.12 -4.60
N LEU A 13 -11.19 25.47 -4.04
CA LEU A 13 -10.83 26.87 -3.72
C LEU A 13 -9.44 26.96 -3.08
N ALA A 14 -8.44 27.25 -3.91
CA ALA A 14 -7.22 27.92 -3.47
C ALA A 14 -6.71 28.79 -4.64
N SER A 15 -7.39 29.92 -4.86
CA SER A 15 -6.84 31.01 -5.68
C SER A 15 -6.15 32.00 -4.75
N GLY A 16 -4.82 32.08 -4.86
CA GLY A 16 -4.01 33.08 -4.18
C GLY A 16 -2.49 32.93 -4.38
N LEU A 17 -2.01 33.33 -5.58
CA LEU A 17 -0.63 33.73 -5.98
C LEU A 17 0.56 32.82 -5.58
N VAL A 18 1.47 32.41 -6.47
CA VAL A 18 2.38 33.24 -7.31
C VAL A 18 2.84 32.45 -8.56
N LEU A 19 3.02 33.19 -9.66
CA LEU A 19 3.57 32.82 -10.96
C LEU A 19 4.98 32.20 -10.92
N ALA A 20 5.21 31.13 -11.69
CA ALA A 20 6.43 30.97 -12.48
C ALA A 20 6.15 30.09 -13.71
N VAL A 21 6.56 30.62 -14.85
CA VAL A 21 6.37 30.13 -16.22
C VAL A 21 7.40 29.07 -16.55
N SER A 22 7.00 27.96 -17.19
CA SER A 22 7.74 27.43 -18.34
C SER A 22 6.90 26.45 -19.17
N TYR A 23 6.80 26.81 -20.44
CA TYR A 23 6.30 26.07 -21.60
C TYR A 23 6.95 24.69 -21.76
N PHE A 24 6.21 23.72 -22.33
CA PHE A 24 6.65 23.00 -23.53
C PHE A 24 5.44 22.51 -24.35
N GLU A 25 5.61 22.59 -25.68
CA GLU A 25 4.60 22.49 -26.74
C GLU A 25 4.12 21.06 -27.04
N GLU A 26 2.94 21.01 -27.67
CA GLU A 26 2.28 19.84 -28.28
C GLU A 26 3.19 19.06 -29.26
N THR A 27 3.02 17.74 -29.38
CA THR A 27 2.42 17.11 -30.59
C THR A 27 2.38 15.56 -30.56
N THR A 28 1.25 15.04 -31.07
CA THR A 28 1.05 13.81 -31.88
C THR A 28 1.13 12.40 -31.27
N THR A 29 -0.06 11.79 -31.17
CA THR A 29 -0.48 10.47 -31.70
C THR A 29 0.59 9.39 -31.95
N GLU A 30 0.48 8.26 -31.24
CA GLU A 30 0.20 6.92 -31.80
C GLU A 30 0.04 5.86 -30.65
N LEU A 31 -1.06 5.09 -30.69
CA LEU A 31 -1.20 3.74 -30.11
C LEU A 31 -1.00 2.75 -31.29
N PRO A 32 -0.73 1.43 -31.11
CA PRO A 32 -0.46 0.63 -29.91
C PRO A 32 0.75 -0.35 -30.05
N GLY A 33 1.24 -0.92 -28.93
CA GLY A 33 2.01 -2.18 -28.98
C GLY A 33 3.18 -2.30 -27.99
N ALA A 34 3.02 -3.19 -27.02
CA ALA A 34 4.03 -3.93 -26.27
C ALA A 34 5.40 -3.26 -26.00
N ILE A 35 5.62 -2.80 -24.76
CA ILE A 35 6.94 -2.91 -24.12
C ILE A 35 6.75 -3.36 -22.66
N LEU A 36 6.92 -4.67 -22.44
CA LEU A 36 7.38 -5.21 -21.17
C LEU A 36 8.83 -4.76 -20.96
N ALA A 37 9.10 -4.15 -19.81
CA ALA A 37 10.42 -4.01 -19.16
C ALA A 37 11.68 -3.89 -20.04
N LYS A 38 12.08 -2.64 -20.36
CA LYS A 38 13.46 -2.13 -20.21
C LYS A 38 13.57 -0.72 -20.81
N GLU A 39 13.81 0.28 -19.96
CA GLU A 39 14.83 1.33 -20.15
C GLU A 39 14.79 2.30 -18.95
N ARG A 40 15.60 2.05 -17.93
CA ARG A 40 16.16 3.15 -17.12
C ARG A 40 17.59 3.40 -17.63
N LYS A 41 17.71 4.10 -18.75
CA LYS A 41 18.94 4.78 -19.12
C LYS A 41 18.59 6.18 -19.62
N ASN A 42 19.11 7.16 -18.89
CA ASN A 42 19.22 8.57 -19.26
C ASN A 42 17.97 9.45 -19.08
N GLU A 43 17.57 9.62 -17.82
CA GLU A 43 17.12 10.94 -17.35
C GLU A 43 17.94 11.29 -16.10
N PRO A 44 18.34 12.56 -15.90
CA PRO A 44 19.04 12.98 -14.69
C PRO A 44 18.11 12.81 -13.49
N GLN A 45 18.22 11.66 -12.83
CA GLN A 45 17.55 11.31 -11.59
C GLN A 45 18.11 12.17 -10.45
N ASN A 46 17.54 13.36 -10.29
CA ASN A 46 17.44 14.02 -8.98
C ASN A 46 16.11 13.59 -8.33
N THR A 47 15.83 12.30 -8.31
CA THR A 47 14.82 11.71 -7.44
C THR A 47 15.47 11.60 -6.07
N GLU A 48 15.30 12.64 -5.25
CA GLU A 48 15.44 12.46 -3.79
C GLU A 48 14.51 11.31 -3.40
N VAL A 49 15.08 10.15 -3.09
CA VAL A 49 14.33 9.02 -2.57
C VAL A 49 13.76 9.48 -1.23
N ILE A 50 12.46 9.76 -1.17
CA ILE A 50 11.79 10.06 0.08
C ILE A 50 11.95 8.85 1.00
N GLN A 51 12.52 9.07 2.19
CA GLN A 51 12.61 8.04 3.23
C GLN A 51 11.27 7.82 3.95
N GLY A 52 10.41 8.83 3.99
CA GLY A 52 9.02 8.71 4.44
C GLY A 52 8.36 10.06 4.69
N PHE A 53 7.08 10.03 5.11
CA PHE A 53 6.39 11.20 5.64
C PHE A 53 7.09 11.73 6.89
N PRO A 54 7.02 13.05 7.15
CA PRO A 54 7.47 13.61 8.42
C PRO A 54 6.77 12.95 9.61
N GLU A 55 7.53 12.58 10.65
CA GLU A 55 7.00 11.92 11.87
C GLU A 55 5.79 12.64 12.48
N ALA A 56 5.74 13.96 12.36
CA ALA A 56 4.63 14.78 12.87
C ALA A 56 3.29 14.46 12.22
N ILE A 57 3.27 14.05 10.95
CA ILE A 57 2.05 13.78 10.18
C ILE A 57 1.89 12.30 9.82
N GLU A 58 2.94 11.50 9.97
CA GLU A 58 2.85 10.05 9.84
C GLU A 58 1.79 9.51 10.81
N GLY A 59 0.86 8.70 10.32
CA GLY A 59 -0.24 8.18 11.14
C GLY A 59 -1.50 7.83 10.36
N VAL A 60 -2.50 7.38 11.14
CA VAL A 60 -3.87 7.17 10.66
C VAL A 60 -4.74 8.32 11.17
N TRP A 61 -5.51 8.88 10.26
CA TRP A 61 -6.26 10.12 10.42
C TRP A 61 -7.70 9.89 9.99
N GLN A 62 -8.67 10.40 10.74
CA GLN A 62 -10.09 10.17 10.46
C GLN A 62 -10.89 11.46 10.40
N TYR A 63 -11.79 11.51 9.44
CA TYR A 63 -12.75 12.57 9.25
C TYR A 63 -14.14 11.95 9.06
N THR A 64 -15.12 12.42 9.82
CA THR A 64 -16.52 12.04 9.64
C THR A 64 -17.18 13.04 8.70
N ASN A 65 -17.64 12.56 7.55
CA ASN A 65 -18.40 13.33 6.59
C ASN A 65 -19.75 13.77 7.17
N ILE A 66 -20.36 14.77 6.54
CA ILE A 66 -21.68 15.31 6.93
C ILE A 66 -22.77 14.23 6.85
N ASP A 67 -22.64 13.25 5.95
CA ASP A 67 -23.57 12.13 5.81
C ASP A 67 -23.35 11.01 6.85
N GLY A 68 -22.37 11.15 7.74
CA GLY A 68 -22.02 10.18 8.77
C GLY A 68 -20.98 9.15 8.34
N SER A 69 -20.63 9.08 7.05
CA SER A 69 -19.58 8.17 6.58
C SER A 69 -18.21 8.59 7.14
N VAL A 70 -17.37 7.61 7.46
CA VAL A 70 -16.01 7.86 7.98
C VAL A 70 -15.00 7.70 6.84
N GLN A 71 -14.19 8.73 6.63
CA GLN A 71 -13.03 8.70 5.76
C GLN A 71 -11.75 8.57 6.58
N THR A 72 -10.91 7.63 6.20
CA THR A 72 -9.61 7.38 6.82
C THR A 72 -8.49 7.75 5.84
N LEU A 73 -7.60 8.63 6.29
CA LEU A 73 -6.36 9.01 5.62
C LEU A 73 -5.19 8.32 6.35
N THR A 74 -4.39 7.57 5.60
CA THR A 74 -3.23 6.85 6.11
C THR A 74 -1.97 7.41 5.45
N LEU A 75 -1.03 7.87 6.27
CA LEU A 75 0.25 8.44 5.84
C LEU A 75 1.38 7.64 6.51
N PHE A 76 2.03 6.73 5.79
CA PHE A 76 3.16 5.96 6.29
C PHE A 76 4.20 5.69 5.22
N GLY A 77 5.48 5.72 5.58
CA GLY A 77 6.56 5.59 4.60
C GLY A 77 6.37 6.61 3.49
N ASN A 78 6.32 6.19 2.24
CA ASN A 78 5.98 7.05 1.10
C ASN A 78 4.57 6.78 0.54
N GLN A 79 3.69 6.11 1.29
CA GLN A 79 2.35 5.73 0.84
C GLN A 79 1.27 6.62 1.45
N LEU A 80 0.47 7.25 0.59
CA LEU A 80 -0.74 7.98 0.95
C LEU A 80 -1.96 7.16 0.52
N THR A 81 -2.77 6.76 1.48
CA THR A 81 -4.01 6.02 1.20
C THR A 81 -5.21 6.73 1.80
N VAL A 82 -6.29 6.88 1.02
CA VAL A 82 -7.58 7.42 1.46
C VAL A 82 -8.67 6.39 1.17
N HIS A 83 -9.43 5.99 2.19
CA HIS A 83 -10.54 5.06 2.05
C HIS A 83 -11.73 5.43 2.94
N THR A 84 -12.92 4.89 2.65
CA THR A 84 -14.10 5.00 3.53
C THR A 84 -14.41 3.68 4.24
N GLU A 85 -14.75 3.75 5.53
CA GLU A 85 -15.02 2.54 6.33
C GLU A 85 -16.27 1.77 5.86
N GLU A 86 -17.33 2.44 5.42
CA GLU A 86 -18.61 1.77 5.06
C GLU A 86 -18.54 0.87 3.82
N THR A 87 -17.61 1.16 2.90
CA THR A 87 -17.50 0.46 1.62
C THR A 87 -16.15 -0.24 1.45
N GLY A 88 -15.20 -0.02 2.36
CA GLY A 88 -13.80 -0.41 2.14
C GLY A 88 -13.15 0.22 0.91
N ARG A 89 -13.84 1.18 0.27
CA ARG A 89 -13.45 1.73 -1.01
C ARG A 89 -12.23 2.63 -0.85
N VAL A 90 -11.17 2.25 -1.55
CA VAL A 90 -9.97 3.08 -1.68
C VAL A 90 -10.21 4.14 -2.75
N TYR A 91 -10.14 5.41 -2.37
CA TYR A 91 -10.24 6.54 -3.30
C TYR A 91 -8.89 6.87 -3.93
N TYR A 92 -7.84 6.77 -3.12
CA TYR A 92 -6.48 7.06 -3.50
C TYR A 92 -5.55 6.09 -2.79
N ASP A 93 -4.65 5.46 -3.54
CA ASP A 93 -3.47 4.77 -3.03
C ASP A 93 -2.30 5.20 -3.90
N ASN A 94 -1.52 6.14 -3.40
CA ASN A 94 -0.50 6.87 -4.14
C ASN A 94 0.86 6.70 -3.50
N ILE A 95 1.85 6.44 -4.35
CA ILE A 95 3.25 6.52 -3.97
C ILE A 95 3.69 7.97 -4.09
N VAL A 96 4.02 8.60 -2.96
CA VAL A 96 4.52 9.97 -2.88
C VAL A 96 5.97 9.99 -3.33
N THR A 97 6.27 10.89 -4.27
CA THR A 97 7.57 11.04 -4.93
C THR A 97 8.30 12.32 -4.52
N HIS A 98 7.58 13.33 -4.02
CA HIS A 98 8.18 14.51 -3.40
C HIS A 98 7.33 15.05 -2.24
N ILE A 99 7.97 15.52 -1.16
CA ILE A 99 7.32 16.20 -0.04
C ILE A 99 7.95 17.57 0.14
N GLN A 100 7.16 18.62 -0.08
CA GLN A 100 7.56 19.99 0.20
C GLN A 100 6.91 20.43 1.52
N LYS A 101 7.75 20.88 2.47
CA LYS A 101 7.30 21.51 3.72
C LYS A 101 7.35 23.02 3.56
N ASP A 102 6.19 23.65 3.43
CA ASP A 102 6.09 25.10 3.38
C ASP A 102 6.00 25.65 4.80
N SER A 103 7.05 26.35 5.22
CA SER A 103 7.13 26.99 6.54
C SER A 103 6.61 28.43 6.53
N THR A 104 5.86 28.83 5.50
CA THR A 104 5.39 30.19 5.26
C THR A 104 4.16 30.57 6.10
N LEU A 105 4.23 30.34 7.41
CA LEU A 105 3.41 31.04 8.40
C LEU A 105 4.33 31.66 9.45
N LEU A 106 5.14 32.61 8.99
CA LEU A 106 5.76 33.61 9.85
C LEU A 106 4.65 34.43 10.52
N ALA A 107 4.58 34.34 11.86
CA ALA A 107 3.81 35.19 12.79
C ALA A 107 2.35 34.83 13.12
N SER A 108 1.93 33.57 13.00
CA SER A 108 0.73 33.08 13.72
C SER A 108 1.16 32.40 15.02
N PRO A 109 0.43 32.54 16.15
CA PRO A 109 0.69 31.73 17.35
C PRO A 109 0.41 30.24 17.14
N SER A 110 -0.22 29.87 16.02
CA SER A 110 -0.44 28.47 15.64
C SER A 110 0.87 27.84 15.15
N LYS A 111 1.23 26.69 15.74
CA LYS A 111 2.28 25.80 15.22
C LYS A 111 1.78 25.01 14.02
N GLU A 112 1.25 25.73 13.04
CA GLU A 112 0.69 25.15 11.83
C GLU A 112 1.78 24.98 10.77
N GLN A 113 1.84 23.80 10.15
CA GLN A 113 2.82 23.45 9.13
C GLN A 113 2.10 22.90 7.91
N THR A 114 2.38 23.43 6.72
CA THR A 114 1.77 22.97 5.47
C THR A 114 2.72 22.05 4.72
N TYR A 115 2.17 20.96 4.21
CA TYR A 115 2.87 19.93 3.45
C TYR A 115 2.20 19.75 2.09
N SER A 116 2.99 19.73 1.03
CA SER A 116 2.55 19.48 -0.34
C SER A 116 3.22 18.19 -0.85
N PHE A 117 2.41 17.25 -1.36
CA PHE A 117 2.87 15.93 -1.81
C PHE A 117 2.67 15.75 -3.31
N SER A 118 3.76 15.46 -4.03
CA SER A 118 3.71 14.97 -5.41
C SER A 118 3.67 13.45 -5.42
N TRP A 119 3.05 12.83 -6.42
CA TRP A 119 2.94 11.36 -6.51
C TRP A 119 3.26 10.84 -7.91
N ASP A 120 3.42 9.52 -8.02
CA ASP A 120 3.64 8.83 -9.29
C ASP A 120 2.36 8.81 -10.14
N ILE A 121 2.33 9.68 -11.15
CA ILE A 121 1.19 9.83 -12.07
C ILE A 121 1.02 8.58 -12.93
N ASN A 122 2.11 7.94 -13.36
CA ASN A 122 2.03 6.77 -14.24
C ASN A 122 1.45 5.59 -13.48
N GLU A 123 1.88 5.39 -12.23
CA GLU A 123 1.31 4.37 -11.35
C GLU A 123 -0.17 4.65 -11.05
N PHE A 124 -0.54 5.92 -10.85
CA PHE A 124 -1.94 6.31 -10.70
C PHE A 124 -2.76 5.99 -11.96
N ILE A 125 -2.28 6.34 -13.16
CA ILE A 125 -2.98 6.01 -14.42
C ILE A 125 -3.10 4.50 -14.59
N ARG A 126 -2.03 3.76 -14.28
CA ARG A 126 -2.03 2.29 -14.39
C ARG A 126 -3.09 1.66 -13.49
N ARG A 127 -3.27 2.19 -12.27
CA ARG A 127 -4.26 1.71 -11.31
C ARG A 127 -5.66 2.22 -11.63
N TYR A 128 -5.86 3.52 -11.78
CA TYR A 128 -7.21 4.11 -11.81
C TYR A 128 -7.67 4.48 -13.22
N GLY A 129 -6.78 4.47 -14.22
CA GLY A 129 -7.08 4.90 -15.58
C GLY A 129 -6.97 6.41 -15.78
N GLU A 130 -6.59 6.82 -16.99
CA GLU A 130 -6.35 8.22 -17.35
C GLU A 130 -7.58 9.11 -17.16
N GLY A 131 -8.80 8.57 -17.34
CA GLY A 131 -10.04 9.31 -17.15
C GLY A 131 -10.32 9.76 -15.71
N ASN A 132 -9.61 9.20 -14.73
CA ASN A 132 -9.69 9.60 -13.32
C ASN A 132 -8.64 10.65 -12.92
N LEU A 133 -7.72 11.00 -13.81
CA LEU A 133 -6.85 12.14 -13.61
C LEU A 133 -7.61 13.45 -13.85
N SER A 134 -7.51 14.38 -12.92
CA SER A 134 -7.82 15.78 -13.23
C SER A 134 -6.87 16.28 -14.32
N ALA A 135 -7.34 17.23 -15.14
CA ALA A 135 -6.59 17.82 -16.26
C ALA A 135 -5.19 18.40 -15.88
N ASN A 136 -4.91 18.52 -14.58
CA ASN A 136 -3.57 18.72 -14.04
C ASN A 136 -3.48 17.94 -12.70
N PRO A 137 -2.55 16.98 -12.52
CA PRO A 137 -2.36 16.32 -11.23
C PRO A 137 -1.84 17.34 -10.21
N GLN A 138 -2.71 17.79 -9.30
CA GLN A 138 -2.37 18.82 -8.31
C GLN A 138 -1.83 18.16 -7.05
N ALA A 139 -0.68 18.60 -6.55
CA ALA A 139 -0.12 18.11 -5.28
C ALA A 139 -1.19 18.03 -4.16
N PHE A 140 -1.13 16.97 -3.35
CA PHE A 140 -1.99 16.85 -2.17
C PHE A 140 -1.45 17.84 -1.13
N VAL A 141 -2.27 18.78 -0.67
CA VAL A 141 -1.85 19.77 0.32
C VAL A 141 -2.56 19.50 1.65
N LEU A 142 -1.77 19.37 2.72
CA LEU A 142 -2.27 19.17 4.09
C LEU A 142 -1.62 20.18 5.04
N SER A 143 -2.44 20.81 5.87
CA SER A 143 -1.97 21.64 6.99
C SER A 143 -2.09 20.89 8.31
N TYR A 144 -0.98 20.72 9.00
CA TYR A 144 -0.91 20.11 10.33
C TYR A 144 -0.90 21.16 11.42
N ASN A 145 -1.85 21.07 12.35
CA ASN A 145 -1.86 21.86 13.57
C ASN A 145 -1.34 21.03 14.75
N GLN A 146 -0.16 21.37 15.24
CA GLN A 146 0.49 20.64 16.34
C GLN A 146 -0.25 20.80 17.69
N ASP A 147 -0.94 21.93 17.92
CA ASP A 147 -1.58 22.18 19.21
C ASP A 147 -2.88 21.38 19.37
N SER A 148 -3.58 21.09 18.27
CA SER A 148 -4.79 20.26 18.24
C SER A 148 -4.59 18.83 17.72
N ASP A 149 -3.37 18.45 17.28
CA ASP A 149 -3.06 17.17 16.63
C ASP A 149 -4.06 16.85 15.50
N GLN A 150 -4.19 17.80 14.56
CA GLN A 150 -5.18 17.77 13.49
C GLN A 150 -4.54 18.00 12.12
N LEU A 151 -4.97 17.25 11.10
CA LEU A 151 -4.65 17.50 9.70
C LEU A 151 -5.83 18.12 8.98
N SER A 152 -5.60 19.19 8.22
CA SER A 152 -6.63 19.85 7.41
C SER A 152 -6.27 19.74 5.94
N ALA A 153 -7.15 19.13 5.14
CA ALA A 153 -7.05 19.16 3.68
C ALA A 153 -7.76 20.38 3.09
N SER A 154 -8.73 20.94 3.82
CA SER A 154 -9.42 22.18 3.48
C SER A 154 -10.02 22.82 4.75
N SER A 155 -10.72 23.94 4.60
CA SER A 155 -11.48 24.54 5.71
C SER A 155 -12.64 23.68 6.23
N THR A 156 -13.09 22.68 5.45
CA THR A 156 -14.22 21.82 5.80
C THR A 156 -13.82 20.37 6.08
N ILE A 157 -12.64 19.94 5.64
CA ILE A 157 -12.13 18.58 5.84
C ILE A 157 -10.98 18.64 6.84
N GLN A 158 -11.29 18.23 8.07
CA GLN A 158 -10.36 18.23 9.19
C GLN A 158 -10.31 16.83 9.81
N TYR A 159 -9.17 16.19 9.67
CA TYR A 159 -8.91 14.87 10.22
C TYR A 159 -8.36 14.95 11.64
N GLN A 160 -8.87 14.08 12.50
CA GLN A 160 -8.32 13.82 13.83
C GLN A 160 -7.44 12.57 13.78
N ARG A 161 -6.33 12.59 14.53
CA ARG A 161 -5.47 11.40 14.63
C ARG A 161 -6.23 10.26 15.31
N ASN A 162 -6.32 9.11 14.66
CA ASN A 162 -6.81 7.88 15.26
C ASN A 162 -5.64 7.00 15.71
N LYS A 163 -5.25 7.15 16.99
CA LYS A 163 -4.15 6.38 17.59
C LYS A 163 -4.44 4.88 17.69
N GLY A 164 -5.71 4.50 17.83
CA GLY A 164 -6.13 3.09 17.85
C GLY A 164 -5.92 2.44 16.49
N ALA A 165 -6.45 3.06 15.44
CA ALA A 165 -6.27 2.61 14.06
C ALA A 165 -4.80 2.67 13.63
N GLU A 166 -4.02 3.66 14.09
CA GLU A 166 -2.57 3.69 13.89
C GLU A 166 -1.86 2.49 14.53
N LYS A 167 -2.18 2.17 15.80
CA LYS A 167 -1.64 0.96 16.46
C LYS A 167 -1.97 -0.28 15.63
N THR A 168 -3.23 -0.42 15.23
CA THR A 168 -3.68 -1.53 14.38
C THR A 168 -2.90 -1.60 13.08
N TRP A 169 -2.78 -0.49 12.35
CA TRP A 169 -2.09 -0.46 11.07
C TRP A 169 -0.64 -0.90 11.22
N ARG A 170 0.07 -0.41 12.24
CA ARG A 170 1.47 -0.80 12.50
C ARG A 170 1.59 -2.28 12.84
N ILE A 171 0.64 -2.84 13.60
CA ILE A 171 0.59 -4.28 13.86
C ILE A 171 0.37 -5.04 12.56
N MET A 172 -0.60 -4.63 11.73
CA MET A 172 -0.88 -5.27 10.44
C MET A 172 0.34 -5.28 9.52
N GLN A 173 1.09 -4.17 9.42
CA GLN A 173 2.34 -4.16 8.63
C GLN A 173 3.38 -5.11 9.20
N LYS A 174 3.56 -5.11 10.53
CA LYS A 174 4.50 -6.04 11.16
C LYS A 174 4.11 -7.49 10.92
N LEU A 175 2.81 -7.80 10.91
CA LEU A 175 2.31 -9.13 10.56
C LEU A 175 2.63 -9.48 9.11
N LYS A 176 2.48 -8.56 8.15
CA LYS A 176 2.87 -8.77 6.73
C LYS A 176 4.36 -9.07 6.58
N GLU A 177 5.20 -8.36 7.33
CA GLU A 177 6.65 -8.54 7.30
C GLU A 177 7.11 -9.81 8.01
N THR A 178 6.28 -10.40 8.87
CA THR A 178 6.65 -11.53 9.74
C THR A 178 6.03 -12.86 9.32
N LEU A 179 4.80 -12.84 8.78
CA LEU A 179 4.02 -14.04 8.51
C LEU A 179 4.08 -14.41 7.02
N PRO A 180 4.22 -15.71 6.68
CA PRO A 180 4.21 -16.16 5.30
C PRO A 180 2.77 -16.19 4.74
N MET A 181 2.23 -14.99 4.50
CA MET A 181 0.89 -14.72 3.97
C MET A 181 0.91 -13.44 3.12
N ASN A 182 -0.03 -13.33 2.17
CA ASN A 182 -0.25 -12.11 1.39
C ASN A 182 -1.44 -11.28 1.93
N ASP A 183 -1.65 -10.08 1.38
CA ASP A 183 -2.71 -9.18 1.84
C ASP A 183 -4.11 -9.78 1.68
N LEU A 184 -4.34 -10.57 0.63
CA LEU A 184 -5.64 -11.20 0.38
C LEU A 184 -5.96 -12.28 1.42
N GLN A 185 -4.94 -12.96 1.95
CA GLN A 185 -5.10 -13.89 3.07
C GLN A 185 -5.30 -13.13 4.38
N LEU A 186 -4.50 -12.09 4.64
CA LEU A 186 -4.61 -11.28 5.85
C LEU A 186 -5.96 -10.55 5.95
N ALA A 187 -6.50 -10.07 4.83
CA ALA A 187 -7.79 -9.37 4.78
C ALA A 187 -8.99 -10.25 5.13
N LYS A 188 -8.85 -11.58 5.11
CA LYS A 188 -9.88 -12.53 5.54
C LYS A 188 -9.91 -12.73 7.05
N ILE A 189 -8.87 -12.30 7.75
CA ILE A 189 -8.75 -12.47 9.20
C ILE A 189 -9.41 -11.26 9.86
N ASP A 190 -10.23 -11.52 10.86
CA ASP A 190 -10.83 -10.47 11.66
C ASP A 190 -9.73 -9.66 12.35
N GLN A 191 -9.80 -8.34 12.22
CA GLN A 191 -8.84 -7.42 12.80
C GLN A 191 -8.73 -7.61 14.32
N ASP A 192 -9.85 -7.84 15.01
CA ASP A 192 -9.86 -8.03 16.46
C ASP A 192 -9.09 -9.30 16.84
N VAL A 193 -9.21 -10.37 16.04
CA VAL A 193 -8.44 -11.61 16.27
C VAL A 193 -6.94 -11.39 16.10
N LEU A 194 -6.52 -10.63 15.08
CA LEU A 194 -5.09 -10.31 14.88
C LEU A 194 -4.54 -9.47 16.02
N LEU A 195 -5.31 -8.49 16.50
CA LEU A 195 -4.94 -7.65 17.64
C LEU A 195 -4.84 -8.46 18.93
N ASP A 196 -5.79 -9.34 19.20
CA ASP A 196 -5.77 -10.20 20.40
C ASP A 196 -4.57 -11.15 20.38
N LEU A 197 -4.28 -11.76 19.23
CA LEU A 197 -3.09 -12.62 19.07
C LEU A 197 -1.79 -11.82 19.25
N TRP A 198 -1.74 -10.60 18.71
CA TRP A 198 -0.61 -9.71 18.89
C TRP A 198 -0.41 -9.31 20.35
N ASP A 199 -1.43 -8.78 21.01
CA ASP A 199 -1.32 -8.34 22.40
C ASP A 199 -0.99 -9.53 23.33
N ALA A 200 -1.52 -10.73 23.06
CA ALA A 200 -1.16 -11.95 23.79
C ALA A 200 0.29 -12.39 23.57
N SER A 201 0.85 -12.20 22.36
CA SER A 201 2.27 -12.49 22.08
C SER A 201 3.20 -11.51 22.81
N GLN A 202 2.81 -10.23 22.87
CA GLN A 202 3.56 -9.20 23.58
C GLN A 202 3.55 -9.45 25.10
N GLN A 203 2.42 -9.87 25.68
CA GLN A 203 2.36 -10.26 27.10
C GLN A 203 3.29 -11.43 27.45
N LYS A 204 3.56 -12.31 26.48
CA LYS A 204 4.49 -13.44 26.60
C LYS A 204 5.95 -13.04 26.29
N ASN A 205 6.20 -11.80 25.87
CA ASN A 205 7.50 -11.31 25.40
C ASN A 205 8.09 -12.16 24.27
N LEU A 206 7.25 -12.62 23.33
CA LEU A 206 7.71 -13.42 22.19
C LEU A 206 8.33 -12.51 21.12
N ASP A 207 9.45 -12.96 20.54
CA ASP A 207 10.12 -12.31 19.41
C ASP A 207 10.56 -13.32 18.35
N GLY A 208 11.08 -12.81 17.23
CA GLY A 208 11.64 -13.61 16.13
C GLY A 208 10.74 -14.79 15.70
N VAL A 209 11.34 -15.98 15.66
CA VAL A 209 10.68 -17.23 15.25
C VAL A 209 9.58 -17.65 16.23
N GLU A 210 9.74 -17.40 17.54
CA GLU A 210 8.72 -17.75 18.54
C GLU A 210 7.44 -16.93 18.34
N LEU A 211 7.60 -15.64 18.06
CA LEU A 211 6.50 -14.75 17.68
C LEU A 211 5.81 -15.24 16.41
N THR A 212 6.56 -15.51 15.33
CA THR A 212 5.98 -16.00 14.08
C THR A 212 5.19 -17.29 14.30
N ASN A 213 5.78 -18.28 14.98
CA ASN A 213 5.14 -19.56 15.27
C ASN A 213 3.86 -19.40 16.09
N TYR A 214 3.88 -18.54 17.11
CA TYR A 214 2.71 -18.29 17.95
C TYR A 214 1.55 -17.68 17.16
N LEU A 215 1.83 -16.60 16.41
CA LEU A 215 0.84 -15.90 15.60
C LEU A 215 0.28 -16.82 14.51
N TYR A 216 1.16 -17.51 13.78
CA TYR A 216 0.76 -18.39 12.68
C TYR A 216 -0.10 -19.55 13.15
N LYS A 217 0.28 -20.18 14.27
CA LYS A 217 -0.52 -21.24 14.91
C LYS A 217 -1.89 -20.73 15.34
N GLY A 218 -1.95 -19.53 15.92
CA GLY A 218 -3.20 -18.91 16.37
C GLY A 218 -4.15 -18.62 15.20
N ILE A 219 -3.60 -18.15 14.07
CA ILE A 219 -4.35 -17.88 12.84
C ILE A 219 -4.83 -19.18 12.21
N GLN A 220 -3.95 -20.17 12.01
CA GLN A 220 -4.34 -21.46 11.43
C GLN A 220 -5.44 -22.20 12.19
N ALA A 221 -5.43 -22.09 13.53
CA ALA A 221 -6.45 -22.72 14.36
C ALA A 221 -7.84 -22.10 14.17
N GLN A 222 -7.91 -20.80 13.86
CA GLN A 222 -9.16 -20.05 13.73
C GLN A 222 -9.64 -19.92 12.28
N TYR A 223 -8.70 -19.92 11.32
CA TYR A 223 -8.95 -19.73 9.89
C TYR A 223 -8.32 -20.87 9.07
N PRO A 224 -8.75 -22.14 9.25
CA PRO A 224 -8.21 -23.28 8.53
C PRO A 224 -8.41 -23.20 7.00
N GLU A 225 -9.41 -22.44 6.55
CA GLU A 225 -9.72 -22.20 5.14
C GLU A 225 -8.72 -21.31 4.40
N LEU A 226 -7.80 -20.65 5.12
CA LEU A 226 -6.70 -19.88 4.49
C LEU A 226 -5.67 -20.78 3.82
N ASP A 227 -5.72 -22.08 4.10
CA ASP A 227 -4.86 -23.11 3.51
C ASP A 227 -3.36 -22.74 3.57
N LEU A 228 -2.93 -22.40 4.79
CA LEU A 228 -1.59 -21.94 5.11
C LEU A 228 -0.55 -23.08 5.11
N ILE A 229 0.75 -22.76 4.96
CA ILE A 229 1.85 -23.73 5.06
C ILE A 229 1.77 -24.46 6.40
N SER A 230 2.10 -25.76 6.48
CA SER A 230 2.06 -26.45 7.77
C SER A 230 3.06 -25.84 8.78
N LEU A 231 2.74 -25.85 10.08
CA LEU A 231 3.68 -25.36 11.11
C LEU A 231 5.03 -26.11 11.09
N ASN A 232 5.03 -27.38 10.68
CA ASN A 232 6.25 -28.18 10.59
C ASN A 232 7.15 -27.74 9.44
N ASP A 233 6.58 -27.06 8.43
CA ASP A 233 7.28 -26.61 7.24
C ASP A 233 7.69 -25.13 7.31
N LEU A 234 7.26 -24.40 8.34
CA LEU A 234 7.46 -22.95 8.43
C LEU A 234 8.94 -22.56 8.48
N GLU A 235 9.76 -23.29 9.23
CA GLU A 235 11.19 -23.04 9.33
C GLU A 235 11.90 -23.33 7.99
N ALA A 236 11.54 -24.42 7.32
CA ALA A 236 12.06 -24.77 6.00
C ALA A 236 11.68 -23.71 4.96
N TYR A 237 10.44 -23.20 5.02
CA TYR A 237 9.98 -22.11 4.16
C TYR A 237 10.75 -20.81 4.42
N GLN A 238 11.01 -20.45 5.69
CA GLN A 238 11.80 -19.25 6.01
C GLN A 238 13.22 -19.32 5.45
N LEU A 239 13.86 -20.50 5.49
CA LEU A 239 15.15 -20.72 4.86
C LEU A 239 15.09 -20.56 3.33
N LEU A 240 14.07 -21.16 2.69
CA LEU A 240 13.83 -20.99 1.25
C LEU A 240 13.67 -19.51 0.87
N VAL A 241 12.85 -18.75 1.60
CA VAL A 241 12.65 -17.33 1.32
C VAL A 241 13.95 -16.54 1.48
N SER A 242 14.78 -16.87 2.48
CA SER A 242 16.11 -16.25 2.62
C SER A 242 16.97 -16.46 1.38
N ASP A 243 16.94 -17.64 0.76
CA ASP A 243 17.71 -17.94 -0.43
C ASP A 243 17.13 -17.27 -1.69
N LEU A 244 15.81 -17.21 -1.81
CA LEU A 244 15.13 -16.46 -2.87
C LEU A 244 15.46 -14.95 -2.81
N MET A 245 15.50 -14.36 -1.61
CA MET A 245 15.88 -12.95 -1.40
C MET A 245 17.35 -12.69 -1.70
N LYS A 246 18.26 -13.66 -1.48
CA LYS A 246 19.68 -13.50 -1.88
C LYS A 246 19.86 -13.58 -3.39
N ALA A 247 18.99 -14.31 -4.07
CA ALA A 247 19.05 -14.55 -5.51
C ALA A 247 18.21 -13.56 -6.34
N SER A 248 17.53 -12.60 -5.72
CA SER A 248 16.67 -11.63 -6.40
C SER A 248 16.60 -10.29 -5.66
N ASP A 249 16.00 -9.28 -6.29
CA ASP A 249 15.70 -8.00 -5.64
C ASP A 249 14.36 -8.02 -4.88
N LEU A 250 13.73 -9.19 -4.73
CA LEU A 250 12.42 -9.33 -4.09
C LEU A 250 12.55 -9.34 -2.57
N SER A 251 11.66 -8.61 -1.91
CA SER A 251 11.50 -8.65 -0.45
C SER A 251 10.67 -9.85 0.02
N PHE A 252 10.70 -10.14 1.32
CA PHE A 252 9.86 -11.17 1.96
C PHE A 252 8.38 -10.98 1.62
N VAL A 253 7.87 -9.75 1.73
CA VAL A 253 6.47 -9.42 1.44
C VAL A 253 6.14 -9.72 -0.01
N GLU A 254 6.99 -9.27 -0.94
CA GLU A 254 6.80 -9.49 -2.38
C GLU A 254 6.86 -10.96 -2.79
N ILE A 255 7.72 -11.76 -2.17
CA ILE A 255 7.74 -13.21 -2.39
C ILE A 255 6.41 -13.82 -1.94
N ASN A 256 5.92 -13.45 -0.76
CA ASN A 256 4.67 -14.00 -0.22
C ASN A 256 3.41 -13.57 -1.00
N GLU A 257 3.46 -12.49 -1.79
CA GLU A 257 2.36 -12.12 -2.72
C GLU A 257 1.96 -13.29 -3.63
N ALA A 258 2.93 -14.08 -4.09
CA ALA A 258 2.70 -15.27 -4.92
C ALA A 258 2.06 -16.46 -4.16
N GLY A 259 1.88 -16.34 -2.84
CA GLY A 259 1.28 -17.39 -2.01
C GLY A 259 2.32 -18.36 -1.46
N ALA A 260 2.54 -18.31 -0.15
CA ALA A 260 3.59 -19.07 0.50
C ALA A 260 3.46 -20.60 0.29
N LYS A 261 2.25 -21.14 0.41
CA LYS A 261 1.99 -22.58 0.23
C LYS A 261 2.27 -23.05 -1.20
N GLU A 262 1.88 -22.25 -2.19
CA GLU A 262 2.13 -22.53 -3.61
C GLU A 262 3.64 -22.62 -3.86
N ILE A 263 4.39 -21.62 -3.38
CA ILE A 263 5.85 -21.55 -3.48
C ILE A 263 6.49 -22.78 -2.84
N PHE A 264 6.11 -23.12 -1.62
CA PHE A 264 6.75 -24.21 -0.90
C PHE A 264 6.46 -25.57 -1.54
N THR A 265 5.21 -25.80 -1.97
CA THR A 265 4.83 -27.03 -2.68
C THR A 265 5.62 -27.18 -3.98
N ARG A 266 5.77 -26.09 -4.73
CA ARG A 266 6.55 -26.10 -5.97
C ARG A 266 8.03 -26.30 -5.73
N TYR A 267 8.59 -25.67 -4.71
CA TYR A 267 9.98 -25.87 -4.31
C TYR A 267 10.26 -27.35 -4.01
N GLN A 268 9.37 -28.03 -3.29
CA GLN A 268 9.52 -29.46 -3.01
C GLN A 268 9.51 -30.28 -4.30
N ALA A 269 8.55 -30.03 -5.21
CA ALA A 269 8.48 -30.71 -6.49
C ALA A 269 9.75 -30.48 -7.36
N LEU A 270 10.22 -29.24 -7.48
CA LEU A 270 11.45 -28.92 -8.21
C LEU A 270 12.69 -29.55 -7.58
N SER A 271 12.73 -29.62 -6.24
CA SER A 271 13.82 -30.26 -5.52
C SER A 271 13.85 -31.77 -5.75
N ASP A 272 12.67 -32.39 -5.85
CA ASP A 272 12.54 -33.80 -6.22
C ASP A 272 12.97 -34.03 -7.68
N GLU A 273 12.54 -33.17 -8.62
CA GLU A 273 12.95 -33.22 -10.03
C GLU A 273 14.47 -33.04 -10.21
N ALA A 274 15.10 -32.17 -9.41
CA ALA A 274 16.53 -31.92 -9.46
C ALA A 274 17.39 -33.12 -9.04
N ASN A 275 16.82 -34.09 -8.31
CA ASN A 275 17.51 -35.35 -8.00
C ASN A 275 17.76 -36.17 -9.27
N ASP A 276 16.83 -36.10 -10.24
CA ASP A 276 16.93 -36.78 -11.53
C ASP A 276 17.58 -35.88 -12.61
N HIS A 277 17.53 -34.55 -12.41
CA HIS A 277 18.06 -33.53 -13.31
C HIS A 277 18.97 -32.52 -12.57
N PRO A 278 20.23 -32.86 -12.24
CA PRO A 278 21.10 -32.01 -11.43
C PRO A 278 21.45 -30.65 -12.05
N GLU A 279 21.23 -30.49 -13.36
CA GLU A 279 21.36 -29.22 -14.08
C GLU A 279 20.22 -28.23 -13.78
N LEU A 280 19.12 -28.69 -13.19
CA LEU A 280 17.97 -27.86 -12.86
C LEU A 280 18.33 -26.88 -11.73
N ASN A 281 18.35 -25.59 -12.05
CA ASN A 281 18.50 -24.55 -11.04
C ASN A 281 17.15 -24.26 -10.37
N VAL A 282 16.85 -25.02 -9.32
CA VAL A 282 15.59 -24.92 -8.56
C VAL A 282 15.22 -23.48 -8.18
N ILE A 283 16.19 -22.70 -7.68
CA ILE A 283 15.95 -21.32 -7.24
C ILE A 283 15.62 -20.39 -8.41
N GLU A 284 16.36 -20.50 -9.51
CA GLU A 284 16.12 -19.68 -10.69
C GLU A 284 14.77 -19.99 -11.35
N THR A 285 14.43 -21.27 -11.48
CA THR A 285 13.13 -21.72 -11.98
C THR A 285 11.99 -21.21 -11.09
N LEU A 286 12.11 -21.38 -9.77
CA LEU A 286 11.09 -20.93 -8.83
C LEU A 286 10.92 -19.41 -8.84
N LEU A 287 12.01 -18.63 -8.96
CA LEU A 287 11.93 -17.17 -9.08
C LEU A 287 11.21 -16.71 -10.35
N ALA A 288 11.32 -17.46 -11.45
CA ALA A 288 10.56 -17.16 -12.67
C ALA A 288 9.05 -17.37 -12.45
N GLU A 289 8.67 -18.50 -11.85
CA GLU A 289 7.27 -18.82 -11.54
C GLU A 289 6.66 -17.83 -10.51
N ILE A 290 7.42 -17.45 -9.47
CA ILE A 290 7.00 -16.44 -8.49
C ILE A 290 6.63 -15.13 -9.16
N LYS A 291 7.39 -14.66 -10.17
CA LYS A 291 7.07 -13.41 -10.87
C LYS A 291 5.70 -13.48 -11.55
N GLU A 292 5.39 -14.58 -12.23
CA GLU A 292 4.09 -14.79 -12.90
C GLU A 292 2.93 -14.86 -11.89
N TRP A 293 3.14 -15.54 -10.77
CA TRP A 293 2.14 -15.64 -9.71
C TRP A 293 1.88 -14.29 -9.02
N ARG A 294 2.92 -13.47 -8.83
CA ARG A 294 2.77 -12.10 -8.31
C ARG A 294 1.92 -11.23 -9.24
N GLU A 295 2.14 -11.29 -10.54
CA GLU A 295 1.32 -10.54 -11.51
C GLU A 295 -0.14 -10.96 -11.46
N THR A 296 -0.39 -12.26 -11.28
CA THR A 296 -1.75 -12.78 -11.09
C THR A 296 -2.36 -12.29 -9.78
N TYR A 297 -1.62 -12.35 -8.67
CA TYR A 297 -2.04 -11.80 -7.38
C TYR A 297 -2.41 -10.32 -7.48
N GLN A 298 -1.54 -9.50 -8.09
CA GLN A 298 -1.76 -8.06 -8.24
C GLN A 298 -3.02 -7.76 -9.05
N ARG A 299 -3.27 -8.54 -10.11
CA ARG A 299 -4.50 -8.43 -10.91
C ARG A 299 -5.75 -8.80 -10.10
N VAL A 300 -5.69 -9.88 -9.31
CA VAL A 300 -6.83 -10.30 -8.47
C VAL A 300 -7.11 -9.27 -7.38
N LYS A 301 -6.07 -8.81 -6.68
CA LYS A 301 -6.18 -7.76 -5.66
C LYS A 301 -6.79 -6.49 -6.24
N PHE A 302 -6.28 -6.07 -7.40
CA PHE A 302 -6.82 -4.93 -8.13
C PHE A 302 -8.30 -5.10 -8.48
N ASN A 303 -8.72 -6.25 -8.98
CA ASN A 303 -10.12 -6.49 -9.31
C ASN A 303 -11.00 -6.47 -8.05
N GLN A 304 -10.59 -7.08 -6.95
CA GLN A 304 -11.37 -7.08 -5.69
C GLN A 304 -11.53 -5.67 -5.10
N GLU A 305 -10.51 -4.83 -5.21
CA GLU A 305 -10.56 -3.43 -4.77
C GLU A 305 -11.48 -2.56 -5.68
N ASN A 306 -11.79 -3.01 -6.90
CA ASN A 306 -12.55 -2.24 -7.90
C ASN A 306 -13.89 -2.87 -8.34
N GLU A 307 -14.21 -4.11 -7.95
CA GLU A 307 -15.43 -4.83 -8.35
C GLU A 307 -16.72 -4.29 -7.67
N GLU A 308 -16.63 -3.34 -6.73
CA GLU A 308 -17.80 -2.56 -6.31
C GLU A 308 -18.25 -1.50 -7.36
N VAL A 309 -17.53 -1.35 -8.48
CA VAL A 309 -17.93 -0.50 -9.61
C VAL A 309 -18.73 -1.30 -10.65
N VAL A 310 -19.78 -2.01 -10.22
CA VAL A 310 -20.86 -2.40 -11.14
C VAL A 310 -22.01 -1.42 -10.95
N ILE A 311 -21.92 -0.32 -11.69
CA ILE A 311 -23.06 0.56 -11.93
C ILE A 311 -24.03 -0.26 -12.81
N THR A 312 -25.03 -0.88 -12.20
CA THR A 312 -26.19 -1.34 -12.97
C THR A 312 -26.90 -0.11 -13.55
N GLU A 313 -26.92 -0.04 -14.88
CA GLU A 313 -27.59 0.97 -15.70
C GLU A 313 -29.06 1.21 -15.33
#